data_AF-A0A8R1I7P1-F1
#
_entry.id   AF-A0A8R1I7P1-F1
#
_cell.length_a   1.000
_cell.length_b   1.000
_cell.length_c   1.000
_cell.angle_alpha   90.00
_cell.angle_beta   90.00
_cell.angle_gamma   90.00
#
_symmetry.space_group_name_H-M   'P 1'
#
loop_
_entity.id
_entity.type
_entity.pdbx_description
1 polymer ?
#
loop_
_entity_poly.entity_id
_entity_poly.type
_entity_poly.pdbx_seq_one_letter_code
_entity_poly.pdbx_strand_id
1 'polypeptide(L)'
;MLAVERLLATNIRVTHAALERRLVGISLSEQRQRNLHREAIRAQSDVRDPLLVIKKKKLGWTGHIMRRNDGRWTRLNSRMVSHSPDTICWKATDEMERPWR
;
A
#
# COMPACT_ATOMS: atom_id res chain seq x y z
N MET A 1 0.83 -16.14 -10.50
CA MET A 1 0.25 -15.06 -9.66
C MET A 1 0.37 -15.35 -8.16
N LEU A 2 -0.17 -16.47 -7.65
CA LEU A 2 -0.18 -16.78 -6.19
C LEU A 2 1.22 -16.90 -5.53
N ALA A 3 2.22 -17.39 -6.26
CA ALA A 3 3.59 -17.50 -5.73
C ALA A 3 4.21 -16.12 -5.42
N VAL A 4 3.95 -15.12 -6.26
CA VAL A 4 4.46 -13.76 -6.08
C VAL A 4 3.83 -13.08 -4.88
N GLU A 5 2.51 -13.24 -4.70
CA GLU A 5 1.81 -12.69 -3.52
C GLU A 5 2.29 -13.31 -2.21
N ARG A 6 2.56 -14.62 -2.21
CA ARG A 6 3.13 -15.33 -1.05
C ARG A 6 4.53 -14.82 -0.71
N LEU A 7 5.41 -14.68 -1.70
CA LEU A 7 6.77 -14.16 -1.51
C LEU A 7 6.77 -12.71 -1.00
N LEU A 8 5.88 -11.87 -1.53
CA LEU A 8 5.73 -10.51 -1.04
C LEU A 8 5.25 -10.49 0.43
N ALA A 9 4.25 -11.31 0.76
CA ALA A 9 3.74 -11.39 2.13
C ALA A 9 4.81 -11.90 3.12
N THR A 10 5.66 -12.85 2.73
CA THR A 10 6.76 -13.32 3.58
C THR A 10 7.79 -12.22 3.81
N ASN A 11 8.19 -11.50 2.75
CA ASN A 11 9.17 -10.42 2.84
C ASN A 11 8.67 -9.29 3.73
N ILE A 12 7.42 -8.86 3.55
CA ILE A 12 6.77 -7.85 4.40
C ILE A 12 6.74 -8.31 5.86
N ARG A 13 6.45 -9.59 6.13
CA ARG A 13 6.45 -10.11 7.50
C ARG A 13 7.84 -10.11 8.12
N VAL A 14 8.89 -10.38 7.36
CA VAL A 14 10.28 -10.38 7.87
C VAL A 14 10.73 -8.95 8.16
N THR A 15 10.51 -8.02 7.24
CA THR A 15 10.87 -6.60 7.43
C THR A 15 10.08 -5.99 8.59
N HIS A 16 8.79 -6.28 8.70
CA HIS A 16 7.96 -5.84 9.81
C HIS A 16 8.48 -6.34 11.17
N ALA A 17 8.85 -7.63 11.29
CA ALA A 17 9.45 -8.15 12.52
C ALA A 17 10.77 -7.45 12.90
N ALA A 18 11.58 -7.09 11.91
CA ALA A 18 12.81 -6.36 12.16
C ALA A 18 12.53 -4.96 12.70
N LEU A 19 11.50 -4.28 12.17
CA LEU A 19 11.06 -2.98 12.65
C LEU A 19 10.44 -3.05 14.05
N GLU A 20 9.54 -4.01 14.31
CA GLU A 20 8.95 -4.26 15.62
C GLU A 20 10.04 -4.41 16.70
N ARG A 21 11.05 -5.26 16.44
CA ARG A 21 12.20 -5.44 17.34
C ARG A 21 12.98 -4.15 17.57
N ARG A 22 13.24 -3.38 16.52
CA ARG A 22 13.98 -2.12 16.60
C ARG A 22 13.22 -1.06 17.40
N LEU A 23 11.89 -1.01 17.27
CA LEU A 23 11.04 -0.08 18.03
C LEU A 23 10.96 -0.45 19.51
N VAL A 24 10.92 -1.75 19.83
CA VAL A 24 10.93 -2.23 21.21
C VAL A 24 12.34 -2.18 21.83
N GLY A 25 13.40 -1.98 21.02
CA GLY A 25 14.78 -1.88 21.49
C GLY A 25 15.45 -3.23 21.76
N ILE A 26 14.98 -4.32 21.16
CA ILE A 26 15.47 -5.68 21.40
C ILE A 26 16.20 -6.22 20.16
N SER A 27 17.37 -6.81 20.35
CA SER A 27 18.11 -7.48 19.27
C SER A 27 17.54 -8.87 18.94
N LEU A 28 17.83 -9.41 17.75
CA LEU A 28 17.39 -10.78 17.41
C LEU A 28 18.01 -11.83 18.34
N SER A 29 19.26 -11.63 18.76
CA SER A 29 19.96 -12.53 19.68
C SER A 29 19.32 -12.52 21.06
N GLU A 30 19.00 -11.32 21.56
CA GLU A 30 18.34 -11.16 22.85
C GLU A 30 16.92 -11.74 22.85
N GLN A 31 16.18 -11.57 21.76
CA GLN A 31 14.88 -12.22 21.59
C GLN A 31 14.98 -13.74 21.75
N ARG A 32 15.99 -14.37 21.10
CA ARG A 32 16.23 -15.82 21.18
C ARG A 32 16.67 -16.25 22.56
N GLN A 33 17.59 -15.51 23.18
CA GLN A 33 18.09 -15.82 24.52
C GLN A 33 16.99 -15.78 25.58
N ARG A 34 16.09 -14.79 25.49
CA ARG A 34 14.95 -14.65 26.40
C ARG A 34 13.74 -15.50 25.99
N ASN A 35 13.81 -16.24 24.88
CA ASN A 35 12.69 -16.98 24.29
C ASN A 35 11.41 -16.13 24.16
N LEU A 36 11.56 -14.87 23.77
CA LEU A 36 10.46 -13.93 23.65
C LEU A 36 9.57 -14.26 22.46
N HIS A 37 8.29 -14.50 22.74
CA HIS A 37 7.32 -14.78 21.69
C HIS A 37 7.10 -13.57 20.79
N ARG A 38 6.89 -13.81 19.50
CA ARG A 38 6.73 -12.73 18.52
C ARG A 38 5.50 -11.88 18.83
N GLU A 39 4.40 -12.46 19.30
CA GLU A 39 3.21 -11.70 19.70
C GLU A 39 3.47 -10.72 20.85
N ALA A 40 4.34 -11.06 21.81
CA ALA A 40 4.68 -10.14 22.90
C ALA A 40 5.37 -8.89 22.36
N ILE A 41 6.29 -9.06 21.40
CA ILE A 41 6.94 -7.93 20.72
C ILE A 41 5.92 -7.11 19.91
N ARG A 42 4.94 -7.74 19.27
CA ARG A 42 3.87 -7.02 18.55
C ARG A 42 2.98 -6.22 19.48
N ALA A 43 2.61 -6.79 20.63
CA ALA A 43 1.79 -6.10 21.62
C ALA A 43 2.52 -4.88 22.21
N GLN A 44 3.85 -4.98 22.35
CA GLN A 44 4.68 -3.90 22.88
C GLN A 44 5.03 -2.83 21.84
N SER A 45 5.13 -3.18 20.55
CA SER A 45 5.49 -2.22 19.50
C SER A 45 4.33 -1.29 19.08
N ASP A 46 3.08 -1.68 19.37
CA ASP A 46 1.84 -1.00 18.94
C ASP A 46 1.79 -0.68 17.43
N VAL A 47 2.53 -1.46 16.61
CA VAL A 47 2.54 -1.29 15.15
C VAL A 47 1.44 -2.13 14.52
N ARG A 48 0.67 -1.48 13.63
CA ARG A 48 -0.42 -2.13 12.90
C ARG A 48 0.11 -3.14 11.87
N ASP A 49 -0.52 -4.31 11.79
CA ASP A 49 -0.13 -5.35 10.81
C ASP A 49 -0.19 -4.80 9.36
N PRO A 50 0.94 -4.79 8.63
CA PRO A 50 1.01 -4.25 7.28
C PRO A 50 0.10 -4.99 6.30
N LEU A 51 -0.13 -6.29 6.49
CA LEU A 51 -0.99 -7.06 5.59
C LEU A 51 -2.46 -6.64 5.73
N LEU A 52 -2.89 -6.28 6.94
CA LEU A 52 -4.23 -5.73 7.17
C LEU A 52 -4.38 -4.34 6.55
N VAL A 53 -3.34 -3.50 6.65
CA VAL A 53 -3.32 -2.18 6.02
C VAL A 53 -3.40 -2.30 4.50
N ILE A 54 -2.57 -3.17 3.89
CA ILE A 54 -2.57 -3.42 2.45
C ILE A 54 -3.94 -3.94 1.99
N LYS A 55 -4.53 -4.90 2.72
CA LYS A 55 -5.86 -5.43 2.39
C LYS A 55 -6.93 -4.32 2.41
N LYS A 56 -6.95 -3.49 3.45
CA LYS A 56 -7.90 -2.37 3.58
C LYS A 56 -7.71 -1.35 2.45
N LYS A 57 -6.46 -0.98 2.16
CA LYS A 57 -6.11 -0.03 1.09
C LYS A 57 -6.46 -0.59 -0.29
N LYS A 58 -6.22 -1.88 -0.54
CA LYS A 58 -6.60 -2.58 -1.79
C LYS A 58 -8.10 -2.50 -2.03
N LEU A 59 -8.91 -2.81 -1.02
CA LEU A 59 -10.38 -2.70 -1.10
C LEU A 59 -10.85 -1.26 -1.31
N GLY A 60 -10.27 -0.30 -0.58
CA GLY A 60 -10.60 1.12 -0.76
C GLY A 60 -10.28 1.62 -2.16
N TRP A 61 -9.16 1.20 -2.73
CA TRP A 61 -8.76 1.51 -4.10
C TRP A 61 -9.70 0.85 -5.12
N THR A 62 -10.01 -0.44 -4.98
CA THR A 62 -11.00 -1.12 -5.83
C THR A 62 -12.34 -0.37 -5.83
N GLY A 63 -12.84 0.01 -4.65
CA GLY A 63 -14.07 0.80 -4.54
C GLY A 63 -13.96 2.21 -5.13
N HIS A 64 -12.78 2.85 -5.08
CA HIS A 64 -12.53 4.13 -5.74
C HIS A 64 -12.54 3.99 -7.27
N ILE A 65 -11.87 2.97 -7.82
CA ILE A 65 -11.86 2.69 -9.26
C ILE A 65 -13.28 2.36 -9.77
N MET A 66 -14.05 1.57 -9.02
CA MET A 66 -15.44 1.28 -9.37
C MET A 66 -16.30 2.55 -9.45
N ARG A 67 -16.15 3.49 -8.49
CA ARG A 67 -16.83 4.80 -8.51
C ARG A 67 -16.35 5.72 -9.63
N ARG A 68 -15.09 5.61 -10.08
CA ARG A 68 -14.61 6.35 -11.25
C ARG A 68 -15.24 5.82 -12.55
N ASN A 69 -15.53 4.52 -12.60
CA ASN A 69 -16.02 3.86 -13.80
C ASN A 69 -17.56 3.77 -13.89
N ASP A 70 -18.30 4.10 -12.83
CA ASP A 70 -19.75 3.96 -12.74
C ASP A 70 -20.56 4.93 -13.62
N GLY A 71 -19.89 5.77 -14.43
CA GLY A 71 -20.51 6.65 -15.42
C GLY A 71 -21.43 7.73 -14.84
N ARG A 72 -21.61 7.78 -13.51
CA ARG A 72 -22.41 8.78 -12.79
C ARG A 72 -21.64 10.08 -12.62
N TRP A 73 -20.32 10.01 -12.61
CA TRP A 73 -19.44 11.15 -12.82
C TRP A 73 -19.20 11.26 -14.32
N THR A 74 -19.73 12.33 -14.92
CA THR A 74 -19.62 12.61 -16.34
C THR A 74 -18.18 12.36 -16.80
N ARG A 75 -17.99 11.48 -17.78
CA ARG A 75 -16.72 11.37 -18.54
C ARG A 75 -16.52 12.63 -19.41
N LEU A 76 -16.70 13.82 -18.85
CA LEU A 76 -16.37 15.10 -19.45
C LEU A 76 -14.86 15.28 -19.41
N ASN A 77 -14.13 14.55 -20.26
CA ASN A 77 -12.85 14.99 -20.82
C ASN A 77 -12.24 14.05 -21.89
N SER A 78 -13.04 13.39 -22.72
CA SER A 78 -12.49 12.72 -23.91
C SER A 78 -13.28 12.89 -25.20
N ARG A 79 -14.07 13.96 -25.30
CA ARG A 79 -14.49 14.47 -26.60
C ARG A 79 -14.43 15.98 -26.62
N MET A 80 -13.30 16.54 -27.03
CA MET A 80 -13.30 17.81 -27.76
C MET A 80 -12.35 17.73 -28.94
N VAL A 81 -12.99 17.81 -30.11
CA VAL A 81 -12.56 18.35 -31.39
C VAL A 81 -11.21 19.08 -31.33
N SER A 82 -10.25 18.63 -32.13
CA SER A 82 -9.04 19.37 -32.44
C SER A 82 -9.39 20.62 -33.27
N HIS A 83 -9.49 21.78 -32.61
CA HIS A 83 -9.11 23.05 -33.20
C HIS A 83 -7.81 23.50 -32.55
N SER A 84 -6.73 23.47 -33.34
CA SER A 84 -5.46 24.20 -33.19
C SER A 84 -4.49 23.84 -32.04
N PRO A 85 -3.15 23.91 -32.24
CA PRO A 85 -2.16 23.23 -31.40
C PRO A 85 -1.56 24.04 -30.23
N ASP A 86 -1.97 25.29 -29.99
CA ASP A 86 -1.08 26.22 -29.25
C ASP A 86 -1.54 26.57 -27.83
N THR A 87 -2.14 25.63 -27.10
CA THR A 87 -2.31 25.80 -25.65
C THR A 87 -2.03 24.49 -24.96
N ILE A 88 -0.89 24.44 -24.26
CA ILE A 88 -0.50 23.37 -23.36
C ILE A 88 -1.54 23.31 -22.25
N CYS A 89 -2.58 22.51 -22.48
CA CYS A 89 -3.58 22.15 -21.49
C CYS A 89 -3.16 20.81 -20.91
N TRP A 90 -2.91 20.79 -19.60
CA TRP A 90 -2.54 19.60 -18.83
C TRP A 90 -3.46 18.44 -19.18
N LYS A 91 -3.00 17.57 -20.09
CA LYS A 91 -3.71 16.32 -20.36
C LYS A 91 -3.58 15.47 -19.12
N ALA A 92 -4.72 15.21 -18.48
CA ALA A 92 -4.87 14.31 -17.36
C ALA A 92 -4.64 12.86 -17.84
N THR A 93 -3.40 12.54 -18.12
CA THR A 93 -2.85 11.20 -18.21
C THR A 93 -1.74 11.13 -17.18
N ASP A 94 -1.69 10.03 -16.43
CA ASP A 94 -0.63 9.68 -15.47
C ASP A 94 -0.73 10.19 -14.02
N GLU A 95 -1.83 9.81 -13.34
CA GLU A 95 -1.78 9.57 -11.88
C GLU A 95 -1.62 8.07 -11.55
N MET A 96 -0.84 7.35 -12.34
CA MET A 96 -0.29 6.03 -11.97
C MET A 96 1.05 6.12 -11.20
N GLU A 97 1.62 7.31 -10.98
CA GLU A 97 2.97 7.49 -10.39
C GLU A 97 3.02 8.24 -9.05
N ARG A 98 2.00 8.14 -8.17
CA ARG A 98 2.16 8.65 -6.79
C ARG A 98 2.29 7.51 -5.78
N PRO A 99 3.50 7.28 -5.23
CA PRO A 99 3.71 6.25 -4.21
C PRO A 99 3.06 6.71 -2.90
N TRP A 100 2.08 5.92 -2.46
CA TRP A 100 1.61 5.74 -1.08
C TRP A 100 1.90 6.91 -0.10
N ARG A 101 0.99 7.88 -0.02
CA ARG A 101 0.79 8.73 1.17
C ARG A 101 -0.25 8.12 2.11
#